data_AF-A0A7K5L665-F1
#
_entry.id   AF-A0A7K5L665-F1
#
_cell.length_a   1.000
_cell.length_b   1.000
_cell.length_c   1.000
_cell.angle_alpha   90.00
_cell.angle_beta   90.00
_cell.angle_gamma   90.00
#
_symmetry.space_group_name_H-M   'P 1'
#
loop_
_entity.id
_entity.type
_entity.pdbx_description
1 polymer ?
#
loop_
_entity_poly.entity_id
_entity_poly.type
_entity_poly.pdbx_seq_one_letter_code
_entity_poly.pdbx_strand_id
1 'polypeptide(L)'
;MPSSWVLVLVVLGGACALPAPAPLAYTQALAQAVDSYNQRPEVQNAFRLLSAEPEPAPGVELSALRGLNFTMMETDCAASARVNPDDCDFKENGAIKECSGSVQLLDSTPEIDLRCSDASSDPVLIQRGRFGRFLGRVRRFRPKIKFNVHLKGSVGLG
;
A
#
# COMPACT_ATOMS: atom_id res chain seq x y z
N MET A 1 -15.02 13.55 67.74
CA MET A 1 -13.92 14.11 66.94
C MET A 1 -13.24 12.95 66.23
N PRO A 2 -13.67 12.56 65.02
CA PRO A 2 -13.05 11.46 64.31
C PRO A 2 -11.61 11.82 63.97
N SER A 3 -10.71 10.90 64.30
CA SER A 3 -9.26 11.04 64.25
C SER A 3 -8.80 11.54 62.88
N SER A 4 -7.96 12.58 62.90
CA SER A 4 -7.28 13.22 61.77
C SER A 4 -6.60 12.23 60.79
N TRP A 5 -6.38 11.00 61.23
CA TRP A 5 -5.77 9.93 60.44
C TRP A 5 -6.68 9.34 59.35
N VAL A 6 -8.02 9.45 59.48
CA VAL A 6 -8.94 8.85 58.50
C VAL A 6 -9.00 9.66 57.20
N LEU A 7 -8.72 10.97 57.26
CA LEU A 7 -8.79 11.85 56.08
C LEU A 7 -7.60 11.70 55.14
N VAL A 8 -6.46 11.18 55.61
CA VAL A 8 -5.26 11.02 54.77
C VAL A 8 -5.39 9.84 53.80
N LEU A 9 -6.20 8.83 54.13
CA LEU A 9 -6.35 7.64 53.29
C LEU A 9 -7.24 7.85 52.04
N VAL A 10 -8.01 8.94 51.98
CA VAL A 10 -8.92 9.20 50.83
C VAL A 10 -8.19 9.82 49.63
N VAL A 11 -6.99 10.37 49.81
CA VAL A 11 -6.27 11.10 48.74
C VAL A 11 -5.38 10.20 47.87
N LEU A 12 -5.12 8.95 48.26
CA LEU A 12 -4.13 8.08 47.56
C LEU A 12 -4.69 7.11 46.51
N GLY A 13 -5.97 7.22 46.14
CA GLY A 13 -6.64 6.27 45.25
C GLY A 13 -6.98 6.84 43.88
N GLY A 14 -6.00 7.36 43.13
CA GLY A 14 -6.28 8.00 41.84
C GLY A 14 -5.08 8.13 40.93
N ALA A 15 -4.11 7.21 40.99
CA ALA A 15 -3.14 7.10 39.92
C ALA A 15 -3.86 6.45 38.72
N CYS A 16 -4.36 7.28 37.78
CA CYS A 16 -4.64 6.81 36.43
C CYS A 16 -3.35 6.20 35.90
N ALA A 17 -3.29 4.86 35.88
CA ALA A 17 -2.32 4.14 35.08
C ALA A 17 -2.65 4.46 33.62
N LEU A 18 -2.05 5.53 33.08
CA LEU A 18 -2.03 5.74 31.65
C LEU A 18 -1.36 4.49 31.07
N PRO A 19 -2.01 3.75 30.14
CA PRO A 19 -1.34 2.68 29.46
C PRO A 19 -0.09 3.28 28.79
N ALA A 20 1.06 2.67 29.05
CA ALA A 20 2.29 3.04 28.36
C ALA A 20 2.00 3.05 26.85
N PRO A 21 2.50 4.03 26.09
CA PRO A 21 2.33 4.03 24.65
C PRO A 21 2.85 2.70 24.12
N ALA A 22 1.95 1.88 23.56
CA ALA A 22 2.35 0.66 22.90
C ALA A 22 3.40 1.02 21.83
N PRO A 23 4.40 0.16 21.59
CA PRO A 23 5.34 0.40 20.50
C PRO A 23 4.52 0.63 19.22
N LEU A 24 4.84 1.70 18.49
CA LEU A 24 4.18 2.01 17.23
C LEU A 24 4.29 0.78 16.32
N ALA A 25 3.16 0.15 16.03
CA ALA A 25 3.13 -0.96 15.08
C ALA A 25 3.50 -0.44 13.68
N TYR A 26 4.15 -1.26 12.86
CA TYR A 26 4.53 -0.92 11.49
C TYR A 26 3.35 -0.39 10.66
N THR A 27 2.20 -1.04 10.77
CA THR A 27 0.94 -0.64 10.12
C THR A 27 0.43 0.71 10.60
N GLN A 28 0.57 1.01 11.90
CA GLN A 28 0.16 2.29 12.46
C GLN A 28 1.09 3.43 12.02
N ALA A 29 2.38 3.15 11.88
CA ALA A 29 3.34 4.11 11.34
C ALA A 29 3.06 4.45 9.86
N LEU A 30 2.66 3.45 9.05
CA LEU A 30 2.22 3.66 7.68
C LEU A 30 0.94 4.50 7.60
N ALA A 31 -0.07 4.20 8.44
CA ALA A 31 -1.30 4.98 8.49
C ALA A 31 -1.02 6.44 8.86
N GLN A 32 -0.21 6.66 9.90
CA GLN A 32 0.20 8.00 10.32
C GLN A 32 0.98 8.74 9.22
N ALA A 33 1.82 8.04 8.45
CA ALA A 33 2.56 8.62 7.35
C ALA A 33 1.65 9.08 6.21
N VAL A 34 0.66 8.26 5.83
CA VAL A 34 -0.34 8.62 4.82
C VAL A 34 -1.20 9.80 5.29
N ASP A 35 -1.65 9.77 6.55
CA ASP A 35 -2.45 10.86 7.12
C ASP A 35 -1.67 12.18 7.17
N SER A 36 -0.39 12.13 7.57
CA SER A 36 0.49 13.30 7.57
C SER A 36 0.68 13.90 6.17
N TYR A 37 0.78 13.05 5.14
CA TYR A 37 0.86 13.51 3.76
C TYR A 37 -0.45 14.19 3.32
N ASN A 38 -1.60 13.61 3.65
CA ASN A 38 -2.92 14.15 3.29
C ASN A 38 -3.27 15.47 3.99
N GLN A 39 -2.64 15.77 5.13
CA GLN A 39 -2.82 17.05 5.83
C GLN A 39 -2.09 18.23 5.18
N ARG A 40 -1.21 17.98 4.21
CA ARG A 40 -0.45 19.02 3.52
C ARG A 40 -1.39 19.88 2.65
N PRO A 41 -1.28 21.22 2.71
CA PRO A 41 -2.20 22.12 2.00
C PRO A 41 -2.08 22.03 0.48
N GLU A 42 -0.98 21.49 -0.05
CA GLU A 42 -0.79 21.28 -1.49
C GLU A 42 -1.57 20.08 -2.03
N VAL A 43 -2.08 19.21 -1.15
CA VAL A 43 -2.76 17.97 -1.51
C VAL A 43 -4.26 18.23 -1.70
N GLN A 44 -4.76 18.03 -2.92
CA GLN A 44 -6.17 18.28 -3.26
C GLN A 44 -7.04 17.04 -2.99
N ASN A 45 -6.58 15.87 -3.43
CA ASN A 45 -7.27 14.59 -3.26
C ASN A 45 -6.50 13.74 -2.26
N ALA A 46 -7.24 12.99 -1.44
CA ALA A 46 -6.64 12.10 -0.46
C ALA A 46 -5.86 11.00 -1.17
N PHE A 47 -4.73 10.62 -0.61
CA PHE A 47 -3.96 9.46 -1.03
C PHE A 47 -4.23 8.31 -0.07
N ARG A 48 -4.29 7.10 -0.63
CA ARG A 48 -4.45 5.85 0.10
C ARG A 48 -3.26 4.95 -0.15
N LEU A 49 -2.87 4.18 0.87
CA LEU A 49 -1.80 3.19 0.76
C LEU A 49 -2.13 2.18 -0.36
N LEU A 50 -1.19 2.02 -1.29
CA LEU A 50 -1.29 1.05 -2.39
C LEU A 50 -0.54 -0.24 -2.03
N SER A 51 0.72 -0.09 -1.61
CA SER A 51 1.58 -1.20 -1.22
C SER A 51 2.72 -0.71 -0.33
N ALA A 52 3.11 -1.50 0.65
CA ALA A 52 4.28 -1.24 1.51
C ALA A 52 5.26 -2.41 1.45
N GLU A 53 6.52 -2.15 1.78
CA GLU A 53 7.53 -3.18 2.00
C GLU A 53 7.06 -4.12 3.15
N PRO A 54 7.34 -5.44 3.09
CA PRO A 54 6.99 -6.34 4.19
C PRO A 54 7.58 -5.91 5.54
N GLU A 55 6.79 -6.12 6.60
CA GLU A 55 7.21 -5.84 7.97
C GLU A 55 8.52 -6.59 8.31
N PRO A 56 9.49 -5.94 8.99
CA PRO A 56 10.72 -6.61 9.37
C PRO A 56 10.47 -7.78 10.33
N ALA A 57 11.48 -8.65 10.43
CA ALA A 57 11.45 -9.78 11.36
C ALA A 57 11.17 -9.33 12.80
N PRO A 58 10.45 -10.15 13.60
CA PRO A 58 10.14 -9.84 14.99
C PRO A 58 11.42 -9.61 15.80
N GLY A 59 11.48 -8.49 16.52
CA GLY A 59 12.64 -8.08 17.34
C GLY A 59 13.47 -6.96 16.74
N VAL A 60 13.14 -6.46 15.56
CA VAL A 60 13.72 -5.22 15.01
C VAL A 60 12.86 -4.03 15.45
N GLU A 61 13.42 -3.16 16.27
CA GLU A 61 12.82 -1.89 16.67
C GLU A 61 12.51 -1.02 15.44
N LEU A 62 11.32 -0.39 15.39
CA LEU A 62 11.00 0.58 14.33
C LEU A 62 11.98 1.75 14.32
N SER A 63 12.54 2.12 15.47
CA SER A 63 13.60 3.12 15.61
C SER A 63 14.91 2.70 14.93
N ALA A 64 15.14 1.40 14.75
CA ALA A 64 16.29 0.82 14.05
C ALA A 64 16.03 0.56 12.57
N LEU A 65 14.76 0.61 12.12
CA LEU A 65 14.42 0.61 10.70
C LEU A 65 14.92 1.91 10.08
N ARG A 66 15.74 1.79 9.04
CA ARG A 66 16.29 2.94 8.29
C ARG A 66 15.23 3.78 7.55
N GLY A 67 13.96 3.38 7.63
CA GLY A 67 12.82 4.09 7.07
C GLY A 67 11.71 3.15 6.64
N LEU A 68 10.50 3.68 6.52
CA LEU A 68 9.33 3.04 5.93
C LEU A 68 9.37 3.31 4.42
N ASN A 69 9.35 2.27 3.58
CA ASN A 69 9.19 2.42 2.14
C ASN A 69 7.78 1.95 1.76
N PHE A 70 7.03 2.83 1.11
CA PHE A 70 5.68 2.52 0.68
C PHE A 70 5.26 3.35 -0.53
N THR A 71 4.21 2.88 -1.19
CA THR A 71 3.58 3.52 -2.33
C THR A 71 2.15 3.85 -1.99
N MET A 72 1.68 5.01 -2.42
CA MET A 72 0.30 5.45 -2.27
C MET A 72 -0.25 5.96 -3.60
N MET A 73 -1.57 5.87 -3.75
CA MET A 73 -2.26 6.27 -4.96
C MET A 73 -3.37 7.27 -4.61
N GLU A 74 -3.58 8.23 -5.51
CA GLU A 74 -4.64 9.22 -5.42
C GLU A 74 -6.04 8.56 -5.43
N THR A 75 -6.93 9.06 -4.57
CA THR A 75 -8.33 8.61 -4.45
C THR A 75 -9.30 9.64 -5.01
N ASP A 76 -10.57 9.26 -5.13
CA ASP A 76 -11.65 10.16 -5.56
C ASP A 76 -12.12 11.11 -4.43
N CYS A 77 -11.67 10.88 -3.20
CA CYS A 77 -11.99 11.73 -2.06
C CYS A 77 -11.12 12.99 -2.05
N ALA A 78 -11.72 14.12 -1.66
CA ALA A 78 -10.95 15.32 -1.35
C ALA A 78 -10.13 15.12 -0.07
N ALA A 79 -8.90 15.62 -0.02
CA ALA A 79 -8.04 15.52 1.17
C ALA A 79 -8.62 16.25 2.40
N SER A 80 -9.47 17.25 2.16
CA SER A 80 -10.17 18.02 3.20
C SER A 80 -11.44 17.33 3.72
N ALA A 81 -11.94 16.30 3.03
CA ALA A 81 -13.01 15.48 3.56
C ALA A 81 -12.44 14.73 4.76
N ARG A 82 -12.96 14.98 5.97
CA ARG A 82 -12.56 14.28 7.22
C ARG A 82 -13.00 12.80 7.20
N VAL A 83 -12.62 12.09 6.15
CA VAL A 83 -12.95 10.72 5.80
C VAL A 83 -11.67 9.91 5.88
N ASN A 84 -11.78 8.66 6.32
CA ASN A 84 -10.63 7.76 6.35
C ASN A 84 -10.23 7.45 4.89
N PRO A 85 -8.95 7.63 4.49
CA PRO A 85 -8.50 7.31 3.14
C PRO A 85 -8.76 5.84 2.74
N ASP A 86 -8.89 4.92 3.69
CA ASP A 86 -9.21 3.51 3.41
C ASP A 86 -10.66 3.28 2.92
N ASP A 87 -11.57 4.21 3.21
CA ASP A 87 -12.96 4.15 2.75
C ASP A 87 -13.12 4.75 1.34
N CYS A 88 -12.04 5.32 0.78
CA CYS A 88 -12.05 5.97 -0.52
C CYS A 88 -11.56 5.02 -1.61
N ASP A 89 -12.29 5.06 -2.74
CA ASP A 89 -11.90 4.33 -3.95
C ASP A 89 -10.72 5.02 -4.64
N PHE A 90 -9.84 4.22 -5.25
CA PHE A 90 -8.74 4.73 -6.05
C PHE A 90 -9.27 5.40 -7.31
N LYS A 91 -8.73 6.58 -7.60
CA LYS A 91 -9.09 7.35 -8.78
C LYS A 91 -8.57 6.69 -10.05
N GLU A 92 -9.36 6.70 -11.10
CA GLU A 92 -8.93 6.19 -12.40
C GLU A 92 -7.76 7.03 -12.94
N ASN A 93 -6.62 6.38 -13.23
CA ASN A 93 -5.36 7.04 -13.57
C ASN A 93 -4.86 8.03 -12.50
N GLY A 94 -5.16 7.75 -11.23
CA GLY A 94 -4.66 8.53 -10.10
C GLY A 94 -3.13 8.56 -10.03
N ALA A 95 -2.58 9.66 -9.54
CA ALA A 95 -1.13 9.78 -9.35
C ALA A 95 -0.63 8.74 -8.34
N ILE A 96 0.45 8.03 -8.69
CA ILE A 96 1.15 7.12 -7.77
C ILE A 96 2.35 7.87 -7.19
N LYS A 97 2.46 7.87 -5.87
CA LYS A 97 3.60 8.44 -5.14
C LYS A 97 4.37 7.31 -4.47
N GLU A 98 5.68 7.31 -4.66
CA GLU A 98 6.62 6.47 -3.92
C GLU A 98 7.20 7.29 -2.78
N CYS A 99 7.05 6.81 -1.55
CA CYS A 99 7.41 7.53 -0.34
C CYS A 99 8.36 6.73 0.54
N SER A 100 9.36 7.43 1.05
CA SER A 100 10.21 6.95 2.13
C SER A 100 10.03 7.84 3.36
N GLY A 101 9.75 7.23 4.51
CA GLY A 101 9.56 7.92 5.79
C GLY A 101 10.66 7.54 6.77
N SER A 102 11.43 8.50 7.26
CA SER A 102 12.37 8.26 8.36
C SER A 102 11.79 8.82 9.66
N VAL A 103 11.80 8.01 10.73
CA VAL A 103 11.35 8.46 12.04
C VAL A 103 12.53 9.15 12.72
N GLN A 104 12.56 10.48 12.70
CA GLN A 104 13.56 11.26 13.41
C GLN A 104 12.95 11.73 14.73
N LEU A 105 13.53 11.29 15.86
CA LEU A 105 13.15 11.77 17.18
C LEU A 105 13.92 13.06 17.48
N LEU A 106 13.41 14.20 17.00
CA LEU A 106 13.99 15.51 17.30
C LEU A 106 13.34 16.03 18.59
N ASP A 107 14.15 16.20 19.65
CA ASP A 107 13.78 16.87 20.90
C ASP A 107 12.36 16.52 21.42
N SER A 108 12.11 15.23 21.65
CA SER A 108 10.87 14.67 22.25
C SER A 108 9.58 14.75 21.43
N THR A 109 9.63 15.23 20.18
CA THR A 109 8.49 15.15 19.24
C THR A 109 8.85 14.23 18.08
N PRO A 110 8.15 13.10 17.86
CA PRO A 110 8.40 12.25 16.71
C PRO A 110 7.91 12.96 15.44
N GLU A 111 8.83 13.53 14.67
CA GLU A 111 8.53 14.08 13.35
C GLU A 111 8.87 13.02 12.29
N ILE A 112 7.88 12.67 11.48
CA ILE A 112 8.07 11.73 10.37
C ILE A 112 8.49 12.55 9.16
N ASP A 113 9.79 12.57 8.87
CA ASP A 113 10.30 13.20 7.66
C ASP A 113 9.96 12.29 6.46
N LEU A 114 8.92 12.69 5.72
CA LEU A 114 8.34 11.96 4.61
C LEU A 114 8.79 12.57 3.29
N ARG A 115 9.58 11.79 2.55
CA ARG A 115 10.04 12.12 1.20
C ARG A 115 9.24 11.32 0.18
N CYS A 116 8.42 12.02 -0.60
CA CYS A 116 7.58 11.42 -1.63
C CYS A 116 7.98 11.93 -3.02
N SER A 117 8.06 11.02 -3.99
CA SER A 117 8.31 11.30 -5.40
C SER A 117 7.22 10.70 -6.28
N ASP A 118 6.94 11.33 -7.42
CA ASP A 118 6.06 10.77 -8.44
C ASP A 118 6.65 9.47 -8.99
N ALA A 119 5.97 8.36 -8.77
CA ALA A 119 6.29 7.12 -9.44
C ALA A 119 5.78 7.27 -10.88
N SER A 120 6.70 7.56 -11.80
CA SER A 120 6.39 7.62 -13.24
C SER A 120 5.67 6.34 -13.61
N SER A 121 4.36 6.42 -13.81
CA SER A 121 3.56 5.38 -14.43
C SER A 121 3.89 5.43 -15.92
N ASP A 122 5.13 5.08 -16.28
CA ASP A 122 5.46 4.84 -17.69
C ASP A 122 4.55 3.68 -18.12
N PRO A 123 3.50 3.92 -18.92
CA PRO A 123 2.79 2.81 -19.51
C PRO A 123 3.85 2.08 -20.30
N VAL A 124 4.06 0.79 -20.02
CA VAL A 124 4.91 -0.04 -20.87
C VAL A 124 4.32 0.07 -22.27
N LEU A 125 4.86 0.98 -23.07
CA LEU A 125 4.47 1.18 -24.45
C LEU A 125 5.01 -0.05 -25.15
N ILE A 126 4.22 -1.12 -25.14
CA ILE A 126 4.44 -2.25 -26.02
C ILE A 126 4.31 -1.65 -27.41
N GLN A 127 5.44 -1.29 -28.01
CA GLN A 127 5.52 -1.04 -29.43
C GLN A 127 5.04 -2.34 -30.07
N ARG A 128 3.75 -2.40 -30.42
CA ARG A 128 3.24 -3.40 -31.34
C ARG A 128 3.92 -3.08 -32.66
N GLY A 129 5.13 -3.63 -32.80
CA GLY A 129 5.94 -3.53 -33.98
C GLY A 129 5.08 -3.85 -35.19
N ARG A 130 5.36 -3.14 -36.27
CA ARG A 130 4.68 -3.13 -37.57
C ARG A 130 4.75 -4.49 -38.32
N PHE A 131 4.65 -5.62 -37.61
CA PHE A 131 4.68 -6.98 -38.16
C PHE A 131 3.42 -7.33 -38.95
N GLY A 132 2.34 -6.56 -38.82
CA GLY A 132 1.10 -6.76 -39.58
C GLY A 132 1.24 -6.68 -41.11
N ARG A 133 2.27 -6.00 -41.65
CA ARG A 133 2.49 -5.95 -43.11
C ARG A 133 3.28 -7.14 -43.66
N PHE A 134 4.05 -7.85 -42.83
CA PHE A 134 4.89 -8.94 -43.31
C PHE A 134 4.10 -10.25 -43.52
N LEU A 135 3.03 -10.47 -42.75
CA LEU A 135 2.17 -11.66 -42.86
C LEU A 135 1.22 -11.63 -44.07
N GLY A 136 1.02 -10.47 -44.72
CA GLY A 136 0.21 -10.36 -45.94
C GLY A 136 0.81 -11.08 -47.15
N ARG A 137 2.13 -11.31 -47.16
CA ARG A 137 2.83 -11.90 -48.32
C ARG A 137 2.90 -13.43 -48.30
N VAL A 138 2.71 -14.06 -47.14
CA VAL A 138 2.87 -15.53 -46.94
C VAL A 138 1.57 -16.31 -47.20
N ARG A 139 0.43 -15.64 -47.36
CA ARG A 139 -0.88 -16.28 -47.63
C ARG A 139 -1.01 -17.05 -48.96
N ARG A 140 0.04 -17.13 -49.79
CA ARG A 140 0.01 -17.85 -51.08
C ARG A 140 0.56 -19.28 -51.04
N PHE A 141 1.12 -19.75 -49.93
CA PHE A 141 1.50 -21.16 -49.78
C PHE A 141 0.47 -21.92 -48.95
N ARG A 142 -0.45 -22.60 -49.63
CA ARG A 142 -1.34 -23.63 -49.04
C ARG A 142 -0.78 -25.02 -49.34
N PRO A 143 0.07 -25.61 -48.48
CA PRO A 143 0.43 -27.02 -48.64
C PRO A 143 -0.83 -27.89 -48.40
N LYS A 144 -1.24 -28.65 -49.41
CA LYS A 144 -2.29 -29.68 -49.27
C LYS A 144 -1.70 -30.86 -48.52
N ILE A 145 -1.92 -30.93 -47.21
CA ILE A 145 -1.58 -32.11 -46.41
C ILE A 145 -2.74 -33.11 -46.56
N LYS A 146 -2.48 -34.26 -47.19
CA LYS A 146 -3.43 -35.38 -47.23
C LYS A 146 -3.20 -36.26 -46.01
N PHE A 147 -4.17 -36.29 -45.09
CA PHE A 147 -4.17 -37.26 -43.99
C PHE A 147 -4.93 -38.50 -44.45
N ASN A 148 -4.25 -39.66 -44.51
CA ASN A 148 -4.92 -40.94 -44.62
C ASN A 148 -5.30 -41.40 -43.21
N VAL A 149 -6.59 -41.33 -42.91
CA VAL A 149 -7.15 -41.86 -41.66
C VAL A 149 -7.51 -43.32 -41.90
N HIS A 150 -6.76 -44.24 -41.30
CA HIS A 150 -7.08 -45.67 -41.32
C HIS A 150 -7.93 -45.99 -40.08
N LEU A 151 -9.25 -46.08 -40.26
CA LEU A 151 -10.18 -46.49 -39.22
C LEU A 151 -10.17 -48.02 -39.11
N LYS A 152 -9.53 -48.55 -38.06
CA LYS A 152 -9.63 -49.97 -37.70
C LYS A 152 -10.86 -50.17 -36.81
N GLY A 153 -11.98 -50.55 -37.43
CA GLY A 153 -13.19 -50.94 -36.70
C GLY A 153 -13.11 -52.39 -36.24
N SER A 154 -13.38 -52.65 -34.97
CA SER A 154 -13.67 -53.98 -34.44
C SER A 154 -15.16 -54.06 -34.10
N VAL A 155 -15.89 -54.90 -34.83
CA VAL A 155 -17.29 -55.24 -34.54
C VAL A 155 -17.27 -56.39 -33.53
N GLY A 156 -17.73 -56.13 -32.30
CA GLY A 156 -18.05 -57.17 -31.33
C GLY A 156 -19.42 -57.76 -31.64
N LEU A 157 -19.46 -59.07 -31.87
CA LEU A 157 -20.67 -59.89 -31.97
C LEU A 157 -20.61 -60.90 -30.82
N GLY A 158 -21.67 -60.96 -30.01
CA GLY A 158 -21.88 -62.02 -29.01
C GLY A 158 -21.75 -61.55 -27.57
#